data_AF-A0A1S4FC98-F1
#
_entry.id   AF-A0A1S4FC98-F1
#
_cell.length_a   1.000
_cell.length_b   1.000
_cell.length_c   1.000
_cell.angle_alpha   90.00
_cell.angle_beta   90.00
_cell.angle_gamma   90.00
#
_symmetry.space_group_name_H-M   'P 1'
#
loop_
_entity.id
_entity.type
_entity.pdbx_description
1 polymer ?
#
loop_
_entity_poly.entity_id
_entity_poly.type
_entity_poly.pdbx_seq_one_letter_code
_entity_poly.pdbx_strand_id
1 'polypeptide(L)'
;MFKFSFNLPDESAETKEPEKPTETKTAEYECEEVLLSEDLQKGVTINPDHLHVFPATVDILVEYLNCVSLPKEELGLDILSAEMDHSDLIPGRYEGGLKVWECTFDLGELMAENDEYKKLFEKASVLDLGCGSGILGILAVKLGASKVVFQDYNREVLEKVTVKNYSCNCRGTDAESGEESSSSDAEVQFFSGDWSSFVDKVEDQYDVILTSETIYSPSNYAKLIDLFKKKLKPSGVILLAAKTYYFGVGGNLRLFEKALETDGYFSSETIWECESGVKREILKIKSKP
;
A
#
# COMPACT_ATOMS: atom_id res chain seq x y z
N MET A 1 4.74 -38.39 16.73
CA MET A 1 4.72 -38.03 18.16
C MET A 1 5.94 -37.15 18.40
N PHE A 2 5.76 -35.83 18.35
CA PHE A 2 6.84 -34.85 18.45
C PHE A 2 7.25 -34.68 19.91
N LYS A 3 8.56 -34.82 20.18
CA LYS A 3 9.17 -34.65 21.51
C LYS A 3 9.79 -33.25 21.57
N PHE A 4 9.35 -32.44 22.53
CA PHE A 4 10.01 -31.20 22.92
C PHE A 4 11.01 -31.49 24.04
N SER A 5 12.27 -31.10 23.86
CA SER A 5 13.30 -31.11 24.90
C SER A 5 13.48 -29.69 25.41
N PHE A 6 13.14 -29.44 26.67
CA PHE A 6 13.43 -28.18 27.35
C PHE A 6 14.70 -28.37 28.19
N ASN A 7 15.78 -27.67 27.84
CA ASN A 7 16.91 -27.47 28.73
C ASN A 7 16.68 -26.16 29.47
N LEU A 8 16.54 -26.23 30.80
CA LEU A 8 16.54 -25.07 31.69
C LEU A 8 18.01 -24.70 32.00
N PRO A 9 18.42 -23.42 31.91
CA PRO A 9 19.73 -22.99 32.38
C PRO A 9 19.75 -22.79 33.90
N ASP A 10 20.89 -23.13 34.50
CA ASP A 10 21.23 -23.03 35.92
C ASP A 10 21.21 -21.59 36.45
N GLU A 11 20.69 -21.42 37.68
CA GLU A 11 20.67 -20.15 38.43
C GLU A 11 22.04 -19.86 39.06
N SER A 12 22.80 -18.92 38.48
CA SER A 12 23.74 -18.10 39.25
C SER A 12 23.68 -16.65 38.78
N ALA A 13 22.98 -15.85 39.58
CA ALA A 13 22.71 -14.44 39.32
C ALA A 13 23.90 -13.55 39.72
N GLU A 14 24.52 -12.91 38.73
CA GLU A 14 25.15 -11.60 38.89
C GLU A 14 24.29 -10.58 38.15
N THR A 15 23.62 -9.70 38.90
CA THR A 15 22.78 -8.61 38.38
C THR A 15 23.65 -7.57 37.70
N LYS A 16 23.70 -7.57 36.37
CA LYS A 16 24.05 -6.38 35.58
C LYS A 16 22.80 -5.55 35.35
N GLU A 17 22.88 -4.26 35.68
CA GLU A 17 21.85 -3.28 35.36
C GLU A 17 21.53 -3.33 33.85
N PRO A 18 20.24 -3.26 33.44
CA PRO A 18 19.91 -3.24 32.03
C PRO A 18 20.43 -1.92 31.43
N GLU A 19 21.40 -2.03 30.53
CA GLU A 19 21.79 -0.94 29.65
C GLU A 19 20.52 -0.44 28.95
N LYS A 20 20.30 0.88 28.99
CA LYS A 20 19.23 1.53 28.23
C LYS A 20 19.32 1.04 26.77
N PRO A 21 18.19 0.73 26.11
CA PRO A 21 18.23 0.41 24.69
C PRO A 21 18.84 1.61 23.99
N THR A 22 20.03 1.42 23.43
CA THR A 22 20.59 2.31 22.43
C THR A 22 19.55 2.36 21.32
N GLU A 23 19.01 3.54 21.03
CA GLU A 23 18.18 3.76 19.85
C GLU A 23 18.99 3.30 18.63
N THR A 24 18.73 2.08 18.17
CA THR A 24 19.20 1.64 16.87
C THR A 24 18.45 2.53 15.89
N LYS A 25 19.14 3.54 15.36
CA LYS A 25 18.66 4.25 14.16
C LYS A 25 18.49 3.19 13.09
N THR A 26 17.27 2.69 12.92
CA THR A 26 16.86 1.98 11.71
C THR A 26 17.27 2.88 10.56
N ALA A 27 18.05 2.40 9.61
CA ALA A 27 18.38 3.18 8.44
C ALA A 27 17.06 3.53 7.75
N GLU A 28 16.62 4.78 7.86
CA GLU A 28 15.40 5.25 7.20
C GLU A 28 15.69 5.22 5.70
N TYR A 29 14.92 4.42 4.96
CA TYR A 29 15.08 4.27 3.51
C TYR A 29 14.66 5.58 2.86
N GLU A 30 15.59 6.25 2.20
CA GLU A 30 15.35 7.61 1.69
C GLU A 30 14.28 7.63 0.60
N CYS A 31 13.48 8.70 0.60
CA CYS A 31 12.45 8.88 -0.38
C CYS A 31 13.04 9.29 -1.73
N GLU A 32 12.66 8.58 -2.78
CA GLU A 32 13.11 8.83 -4.15
C GLU A 32 11.93 8.82 -5.11
N GLU A 33 11.94 9.73 -6.07
CA GLU A 33 10.98 9.69 -7.17
C GLU A 33 11.43 8.64 -8.19
N VAL A 34 10.50 7.77 -8.59
CA VAL A 34 10.70 6.78 -9.65
C VAL A 34 10.07 7.31 -10.92
N LEU A 35 10.89 7.54 -11.94
CA LEU A 35 10.43 8.09 -13.22
C LEU A 35 9.97 6.98 -14.17
N LEU A 36 8.89 7.26 -14.89
CA LEU A 36 8.45 6.45 -16.04
C LEU A 36 9.49 6.53 -17.16
N SER A 37 10.04 5.38 -17.56
CA SER A 37 10.90 5.29 -18.75
C SER A 37 10.12 5.63 -20.02
N GLU A 38 10.82 6.08 -21.07
CA GLU A 38 10.19 6.45 -22.36
C GLU A 38 9.35 5.32 -22.97
N ASP A 39 9.76 4.07 -22.77
CA ASP A 39 9.03 2.90 -23.27
C ASP A 39 7.73 2.69 -22.48
N LEU A 40 7.76 2.84 -21.15
CA LEU A 40 6.56 2.72 -20.31
C LEU A 40 5.59 3.89 -20.50
N GLN A 41 6.06 5.05 -20.95
CA GLN A 41 5.19 6.17 -21.34
C GLN A 41 4.37 5.85 -22.59
N LYS A 42 4.87 4.97 -23.48
CA LYS A 42 4.16 4.52 -24.69
C LYS A 42 3.17 3.38 -24.43
N GLY A 43 3.00 2.95 -23.18
CA GLY A 43 2.20 1.79 -22.83
C GLY A 43 2.99 0.48 -22.96
N VAL A 44 2.59 -0.52 -22.17
CA VAL A 44 3.20 -1.84 -22.17
C VAL A 44 2.11 -2.91 -22.13
N THR A 45 2.35 -4.04 -22.79
CA THR A 45 1.52 -5.22 -22.65
C THR A 45 2.15 -6.17 -21.64
N ILE A 46 1.36 -6.63 -20.66
CA ILE A 46 1.79 -7.66 -19.71
C ILE A 46 1.69 -9.03 -20.39
N ASN A 47 2.66 -9.91 -20.12
CA ASN A 47 2.60 -11.29 -20.61
C ASN A 47 1.27 -11.94 -20.13
N PRO A 48 0.45 -12.50 -21.03
CA PRO A 48 -0.80 -13.16 -20.67
C PRO A 48 -0.68 -14.23 -19.57
N ASP A 49 0.47 -14.92 -19.49
CA ASP A 49 0.72 -15.94 -18.46
C ASP A 49 0.87 -15.37 -17.03
N HIS A 50 1.03 -14.05 -16.91
CA HIS A 50 1.23 -13.33 -15.65
C HIS A 50 0.20 -12.22 -15.44
N LEU A 51 -0.69 -12.02 -16.41
CA LEU A 51 -1.73 -11.01 -16.40
C LEU A 51 -2.90 -11.50 -15.54
N HIS A 52 -3.29 -10.67 -14.59
CA HIS A 52 -4.52 -10.81 -13.84
C HIS A 52 -5.42 -9.60 -14.09
N VAL A 53 -6.71 -9.78 -13.88
CA VAL A 53 -7.72 -8.72 -14.04
C VAL A 53 -8.50 -8.61 -12.75
N PHE A 54 -8.55 -7.39 -12.20
CA PHE A 54 -9.48 -7.02 -11.16
C PHE A 54 -10.70 -6.32 -11.79
N PRO A 55 -11.88 -6.96 -11.82
CA PRO A 55 -13.10 -6.34 -12.31
C PRO A 55 -13.76 -5.52 -11.21
N ALA A 56 -13.35 -4.26 -11.05
CA ALA A 56 -13.94 -3.36 -10.05
C ALA A 56 -15.44 -3.11 -10.29
N THR A 57 -15.85 -3.06 -11.57
CA THR A 57 -17.25 -3.16 -12.01
C THR A 57 -17.30 -3.84 -13.39
N VAL A 58 -18.49 -4.02 -13.95
CA VAL A 58 -18.67 -4.52 -15.33
C VAL A 58 -17.97 -3.67 -16.40
N ASP A 59 -17.81 -2.37 -16.16
CA ASP A 59 -17.24 -1.41 -17.13
C ASP A 59 -15.83 -0.93 -16.73
N ILE A 60 -15.37 -1.26 -15.53
CA ILE A 60 -14.08 -0.78 -15.00
C ILE A 60 -13.23 -1.98 -14.60
N LEU A 61 -12.24 -2.26 -15.44
CA LEU A 61 -11.26 -3.31 -15.23
C LEU A 61 -9.89 -2.70 -14.92
N VAL A 62 -9.16 -3.35 -14.02
CA VAL A 62 -7.75 -3.07 -13.76
C VAL A 62 -6.92 -4.30 -14.06
N GLU A 63 -6.11 -4.20 -15.11
CA GLU A 63 -5.13 -5.23 -15.45
C GLU A 63 -3.90 -5.11 -14.55
N TYR A 64 -3.35 -6.21 -14.06
CA TYR A 64 -2.16 -6.13 -13.23
C TYR A 64 -1.28 -7.37 -13.36
N LEU A 65 0.02 -7.15 -13.24
CA LEU A 65 1.03 -8.19 -13.17
C LEU A 65 0.96 -8.84 -11.79
N ASN A 66 0.69 -10.14 -11.75
CA ASN A 66 0.90 -10.93 -10.55
C ASN A 66 2.38 -11.31 -10.45
N CYS A 67 3.12 -10.53 -9.66
CA CYS A 67 4.57 -10.67 -9.56
C CYS A 67 5.06 -11.89 -8.79
N VAL A 68 4.18 -12.69 -8.17
CA VAL A 68 4.53 -14.04 -7.71
C VAL A 68 4.98 -14.93 -8.90
N SER A 69 4.65 -14.53 -10.13
CA SER A 69 5.08 -15.20 -11.35
C SER A 69 6.36 -14.65 -12.00
N LEU A 70 7.00 -13.61 -11.42
CA LEU A 70 8.27 -13.10 -11.94
C LEU A 70 9.42 -14.10 -11.74
N PRO A 71 10.35 -14.24 -12.71
CA PRO A 71 11.54 -15.05 -12.52
C PRO A 71 12.36 -14.57 -11.32
N LYS A 72 12.85 -15.50 -10.50
CA LYS A 72 13.62 -15.17 -9.29
C LYS A 72 14.91 -14.42 -9.60
N GLU A 73 15.47 -14.64 -10.78
CA GLU A 73 16.66 -13.95 -11.29
C GLU A 73 16.43 -12.45 -11.50
N GLU A 74 15.17 -12.04 -11.64
CA GLU A 74 14.78 -10.64 -11.77
C GLU A 74 14.51 -9.98 -10.41
N LEU A 75 14.62 -10.66 -9.28
CA LEU A 75 14.28 -10.10 -7.95
C LEU A 75 15.53 -9.78 -7.12
N GLY A 76 15.46 -8.71 -6.34
CA GLY A 76 16.48 -8.29 -5.40
C GLY A 76 16.65 -9.24 -4.22
N LEU A 77 17.80 -9.14 -3.56
CA LEU A 77 18.19 -10.04 -2.46
C LEU A 77 17.19 -10.03 -1.29
N ASP A 78 16.62 -8.87 -0.97
CA ASP A 78 15.69 -8.73 0.17
C ASP A 78 14.37 -9.44 -0.10
N ILE A 79 13.86 -9.32 -1.33
CA ILE A 79 12.66 -10.04 -1.79
C ILE A 79 12.93 -11.55 -1.80
N LEU A 80 14.06 -11.97 -2.36
CA LEU A 80 14.46 -13.38 -2.41
C LEU A 80 14.62 -13.97 -1.00
N SER A 81 15.18 -13.21 -0.06
CA SER A 81 15.30 -13.61 1.34
C SER A 81 13.94 -13.80 1.99
N ALA A 82 12.99 -12.88 1.76
CA ALA A 82 11.64 -12.97 2.31
C ALA A 82 10.93 -14.25 1.81
N GLU A 83 11.02 -14.51 0.51
CA GLU A 83 10.47 -15.70 -0.13
C GLU A 83 11.08 -17.01 0.41
N MET A 84 12.41 -17.03 0.61
CA MET A 84 13.10 -18.20 1.19
C MET A 84 12.66 -18.49 2.63
N ASP A 85 12.33 -17.45 3.39
CA ASP A 85 11.85 -17.55 4.77
C ASP A 85 10.32 -17.74 4.85
N HIS A 86 9.65 -17.93 3.71
CA HIS A 86 8.18 -18.02 3.60
C HIS A 86 7.47 -16.84 4.27
N SER A 87 8.07 -15.65 4.18
CA SER A 87 7.56 -14.40 4.73
C SER A 87 7.14 -13.45 3.60
N ASP A 88 6.01 -12.77 3.78
CA ASP A 88 5.55 -11.73 2.85
C ASP A 88 6.30 -10.40 3.05
N LEU A 89 7.12 -10.26 4.11
CA LEU A 89 7.90 -9.05 4.42
C LEU A 89 9.17 -9.33 5.27
N ILE A 90 10.10 -8.38 5.28
CA ILE A 90 11.22 -8.22 6.21
C ILE A 90 11.18 -6.78 6.73
N PRO A 91 10.85 -6.54 8.03
CA PRO A 91 10.66 -5.20 8.55
C PRO A 91 11.87 -4.28 8.32
N GLY A 92 11.62 -3.08 7.80
CA GLY A 92 12.63 -2.06 7.48
C GLY A 92 13.56 -2.43 6.31
N ARG A 93 13.19 -3.42 5.49
CA ARG A 93 13.97 -3.86 4.32
C ARG A 93 13.09 -4.16 3.12
N TYR A 94 12.07 -4.99 3.32
CA TYR A 94 11.06 -5.33 2.34
C TYR A 94 9.71 -5.34 3.03
N GLU A 95 8.90 -4.32 2.86
CA GLU A 95 7.61 -4.21 3.58
C GLU A 95 6.46 -4.88 2.81
N GLY A 96 6.80 -5.80 1.91
CA GLY A 96 5.86 -6.46 1.01
C GLY A 96 5.73 -5.72 -0.33
N GLY A 97 4.57 -5.87 -0.97
CA GLY A 97 4.23 -5.15 -2.20
C GLY A 97 4.19 -6.00 -3.47
N LEU A 98 4.80 -7.20 -3.48
CA LEU A 98 4.64 -8.15 -4.59
C LEU A 98 3.34 -8.96 -4.52
N LYS A 99 2.85 -9.24 -3.32
CA LYS A 99 1.57 -9.91 -3.15
C LYS A 99 0.47 -8.87 -3.10
N VAL A 100 -0.60 -9.10 -3.87
CA VAL A 100 -1.82 -8.31 -3.74
C VAL A 100 -2.65 -8.89 -2.60
N TRP A 101 -2.95 -8.05 -1.61
CA TRP A 101 -3.73 -8.43 -0.45
C TRP A 101 -5.23 -8.25 -0.67
N GLU A 102 -6.04 -9.12 -0.07
CA GLU A 102 -7.51 -9.16 -0.25
C GLU A 102 -8.20 -7.81 0.01
N CYS A 103 -7.73 -7.06 1.02
CA CYS A 103 -8.27 -5.73 1.36
C CYS A 103 -8.17 -4.72 0.21
N THR A 104 -7.25 -4.93 -0.74
CA THR A 104 -7.10 -4.09 -1.94
C THR A 104 -8.32 -4.23 -2.85
N PHE A 105 -8.83 -5.45 -2.98
CA PHE A 105 -10.02 -5.72 -3.80
C PHE A 105 -11.27 -5.22 -3.08
N ASP A 106 -11.41 -5.48 -1.78
CA ASP A 106 -12.55 -4.98 -1.00
C ASP A 106 -12.68 -3.44 -1.11
N LEU A 107 -11.55 -2.72 -1.02
CA LEU A 107 -11.53 -1.27 -1.17
C LEU A 107 -11.80 -0.83 -2.61
N GLY A 108 -11.23 -1.51 -3.60
CA GLY A 108 -11.47 -1.22 -5.01
C GLY A 108 -12.94 -1.38 -5.41
N GLU A 109 -13.60 -2.42 -4.92
CA GLU A 109 -15.04 -2.66 -5.13
C GLU A 109 -15.86 -1.52 -4.51
N LEU A 110 -15.58 -1.17 -3.25
CA LEU A 110 -16.23 -0.05 -2.58
C LEU A 110 -16.07 1.28 -3.35
N MET A 111 -14.87 1.56 -3.86
CA MET A 111 -14.57 2.77 -4.63
C MET A 111 -15.40 2.86 -5.91
N ALA A 112 -15.65 1.74 -6.58
CA ALA A 112 -16.23 1.72 -7.91
C ALA A 112 -17.75 1.47 -7.93
N GLU A 113 -18.27 0.69 -6.98
CA GLU A 113 -19.69 0.29 -6.92
C GLU A 113 -20.58 1.29 -6.14
N ASN A 114 -20.01 2.06 -5.22
CA ASN A 114 -20.77 2.99 -4.40
C ASN A 114 -20.65 4.44 -4.93
N ASP A 115 -21.77 5.01 -5.38
CA ASP A 115 -21.81 6.37 -5.94
C ASP A 115 -21.31 7.48 -5.01
N GLU A 116 -21.42 7.33 -3.68
CA GLU A 116 -20.86 8.30 -2.73
C GLU A 116 -19.33 8.27 -2.78
N TYR A 117 -18.74 7.08 -2.74
CA TYR A 117 -17.28 6.90 -2.72
C TYR A 117 -16.66 7.14 -4.08
N LYS A 118 -17.35 6.76 -5.17
CA LYS A 118 -16.90 7.00 -6.54
C LYS A 118 -16.67 8.48 -6.84
N LYS A 119 -17.56 9.36 -6.35
CA LYS A 119 -17.47 10.81 -6.52
C LYS A 119 -16.27 11.45 -5.82
N LEU A 120 -15.64 10.77 -4.86
CA LEU A 120 -14.45 11.28 -4.18
C LEU A 120 -13.27 11.45 -5.13
N PHE A 121 -13.25 10.74 -6.26
CA PHE A 121 -12.14 10.74 -7.19
C PHE A 121 -12.29 11.75 -8.32
N GLU A 122 -13.46 12.34 -8.54
CA GLU A 122 -13.68 13.30 -9.62
C GLU A 122 -12.79 14.55 -9.46
N LYS A 123 -11.76 14.67 -10.31
CA LYS A 123 -10.76 15.76 -10.31
C LYS A 123 -10.01 15.91 -8.97
N ALA A 124 -9.89 14.81 -8.22
CA ALA A 124 -9.22 14.80 -6.93
C ALA A 124 -7.70 14.61 -7.08
N SER A 125 -6.94 15.12 -6.10
CA SER A 125 -5.57 14.64 -5.83
C SER A 125 -5.61 13.45 -4.88
N VAL A 126 -5.03 12.32 -5.31
CA VAL A 126 -5.10 11.04 -4.61
C VAL A 126 -3.70 10.54 -4.28
N LEU A 127 -3.51 10.02 -3.07
CA LEU A 127 -2.30 9.29 -2.67
C LEU A 127 -2.67 7.83 -2.43
N ASP A 128 -2.09 6.92 -3.20
CA ASP A 128 -2.11 5.47 -2.94
C ASP A 128 -0.88 5.12 -2.09
N LEU A 129 -1.08 4.99 -0.78
CA LEU A 129 -0.04 4.84 0.23
C LEU A 129 0.20 3.37 0.57
N GLY A 130 1.45 2.90 0.42
CA GLY A 130 1.76 1.48 0.48
C GLY A 130 1.13 0.74 -0.70
N CYS A 131 1.30 1.30 -1.91
CA CYS A 131 0.50 0.93 -3.08
C CYS A 131 0.76 -0.48 -3.62
N GLY A 132 1.93 -1.07 -3.36
CA GLY A 132 2.31 -2.38 -3.91
C GLY A 132 2.06 -2.43 -5.42
N SER A 133 1.13 -3.27 -5.86
CA SER A 133 0.72 -3.39 -7.27
C SER A 133 0.14 -2.12 -7.91
N GLY A 134 -0.27 -1.11 -7.14
CA GLY A 134 -0.86 0.13 -7.64
C GLY A 134 -2.32 0.03 -8.11
N ILE A 135 -3.02 -1.07 -7.79
CA ILE A 135 -4.39 -1.29 -8.27
C ILE A 135 -5.32 -0.14 -7.84
N LEU A 136 -5.21 0.34 -6.61
CA LEU A 136 -6.08 1.38 -6.07
C LEU A 136 -5.84 2.74 -6.74
N GLY A 137 -4.58 3.14 -6.91
CA GLY A 137 -4.23 4.37 -7.61
C GLY A 137 -4.60 4.32 -9.10
N ILE A 138 -4.42 3.18 -9.78
CA ILE A 138 -4.88 3.00 -11.17
C ILE A 138 -6.40 3.12 -11.26
N LEU A 139 -7.11 2.51 -10.33
CA LEU A 139 -8.56 2.64 -10.25
C LEU A 139 -8.96 4.10 -10.02
N ALA A 140 -8.28 4.83 -9.13
CA ALA A 140 -8.53 6.25 -8.90
C ALA A 140 -8.35 7.09 -10.18
N VAL A 141 -7.34 6.79 -11.00
CA VAL A 141 -7.17 7.40 -12.34
C VAL A 141 -8.41 7.11 -13.21
N LYS A 142 -8.82 5.84 -13.32
CA LYS A 142 -10.00 5.43 -14.12
C LYS A 142 -11.31 6.03 -13.59
N LEU A 143 -11.37 6.38 -12.31
CA LEU A 143 -12.50 7.06 -11.67
C LEU A 143 -12.46 8.60 -11.80
N GLY A 144 -11.47 9.15 -12.50
CA GLY A 144 -11.43 10.57 -12.87
C GLY A 144 -10.55 11.46 -11.98
N ALA A 145 -9.63 10.88 -11.20
CA ALA A 145 -8.63 11.65 -10.46
C ALA A 145 -7.78 12.51 -11.39
N SER A 146 -7.51 13.76 -11.01
CA SER A 146 -6.65 14.66 -11.80
C SER A 146 -5.17 14.52 -11.45
N LYS A 147 -4.87 14.00 -10.25
CA LYS A 147 -3.51 13.68 -9.81
C LYS A 147 -3.52 12.42 -8.97
N VAL A 148 -2.63 11.48 -9.25
CA VAL A 148 -2.44 10.27 -8.45
C VAL A 148 -0.97 10.06 -8.13
N VAL A 149 -0.65 9.96 -6.84
CA VAL A 149 0.69 9.65 -6.36
C VAL A 149 0.70 8.24 -5.80
N PHE A 150 1.61 7.42 -6.31
CA PHE A 150 1.85 6.06 -5.83
C PHE A 150 3.04 6.09 -4.89
N GLN A 151 2.87 5.64 -3.65
CA GLN A 151 3.95 5.55 -2.68
C GLN A 151 4.12 4.10 -2.21
N ASP A 152 5.34 3.59 -2.24
CA ASP A 152 5.68 2.30 -1.65
C ASP A 152 7.01 2.39 -0.89
N TYR A 153 7.24 1.50 0.08
CA TYR A 153 8.54 1.45 0.75
C TYR A 153 9.64 1.06 -0.23
N ASN A 154 9.37 0.05 -1.07
CA ASN A 154 10.37 -0.59 -1.90
C ASN A 154 10.40 0.00 -3.32
N ARG A 155 11.52 0.63 -3.69
CA ARG A 155 11.76 1.13 -5.05
C ARG A 155 11.59 0.06 -6.12
N GLU A 156 12.07 -1.14 -5.83
CA GLU A 156 11.99 -2.28 -6.73
C GLU A 156 10.54 -2.68 -7.04
N VAL A 157 9.62 -2.58 -6.07
CA VAL A 157 8.19 -2.85 -6.28
C VAL A 157 7.60 -1.85 -7.26
N LEU A 158 7.92 -0.56 -7.11
CA LEU A 158 7.48 0.48 -8.03
C LEU A 158 7.98 0.21 -9.46
N GLU A 159 9.28 0.00 -9.63
CA GLU A 159 9.91 -0.16 -10.94
C GLU A 159 9.45 -1.43 -11.67
N LYS A 160 9.27 -2.53 -10.94
CA LYS A 160 8.99 -3.85 -11.54
C LYS A 160 7.50 -4.17 -11.65
N VAL A 161 6.66 -3.52 -10.85
CA VAL A 161 5.23 -3.83 -10.72
C VAL A 161 4.36 -2.60 -10.96
N THR A 162 4.39 -1.62 -10.05
CA THR A 162 3.44 -0.50 -10.04
C THR A 162 3.46 0.30 -11.33
N VAL A 163 4.65 0.66 -11.81
CA VAL A 163 4.81 1.47 -13.04
C VAL A 163 4.36 0.68 -14.27
N LYS A 164 4.60 -0.63 -14.33
CA LYS A 164 4.15 -1.49 -15.45
C LYS A 164 2.64 -1.64 -15.45
N ASN A 165 2.03 -1.86 -14.29
CA ASN A 165 0.57 -1.95 -14.16
C ASN A 165 -0.10 -0.62 -14.54
N TYR A 166 0.46 0.50 -14.10
CA TYR A 166 -0.04 1.81 -14.52
C TYR A 166 0.07 1.99 -16.04
N SER A 167 1.23 1.65 -16.61
CA SER A 167 1.49 1.77 -18.04
C SER A 167 0.53 0.94 -18.89
N CYS A 168 0.21 -0.31 -18.52
CA CYS A 168 -0.71 -1.14 -19.30
C CYS A 168 -2.18 -0.68 -19.23
N ASN A 169 -2.56 0.02 -18.15
CA ASN A 169 -3.94 0.46 -17.96
C ASN A 169 -4.25 1.87 -18.46
N CYS A 170 -3.25 2.75 -18.45
CA CYS A 170 -3.44 4.19 -18.59
C CYS A 170 -2.57 4.81 -19.69
N ARG A 171 -1.70 4.03 -20.32
CA ARG A 171 -0.83 4.44 -21.42
C ARG A 171 -0.93 3.45 -22.58
N GLY A 172 -0.55 3.89 -23.77
CA GLY A 172 -0.56 3.07 -24.98
C GLY A 172 -1.71 3.37 -25.94
N THR A 173 -1.73 2.61 -27.02
CA THR A 173 -2.80 2.62 -28.02
C THR A 173 -3.34 1.21 -28.10
N ASP A 174 -4.66 1.04 -28.04
CA ASP A 174 -5.27 -0.25 -28.26
C ASP A 174 -4.98 -0.69 -29.70
N ALA A 175 -4.00 -1.58 -29.87
CA ALA A 175 -3.55 -2.03 -31.18
C ALA A 175 -4.66 -2.77 -31.96
N GLU A 176 -5.70 -3.25 -31.27
CA GLU A 176 -6.83 -3.98 -31.87
C GLU A 176 -8.04 -3.09 -32.21
N SER A 177 -8.27 -1.97 -31.51
CA SER A 177 -9.44 -1.10 -31.76
C SER A 177 -9.11 0.10 -32.65
N GLY A 178 -7.84 0.51 -32.75
CA GLY A 178 -7.47 1.74 -33.43
C GLY A 178 -8.05 3.00 -32.77
N GLU A 179 -8.65 2.86 -31.59
CA GLU A 179 -9.08 3.95 -30.72
C GLU A 179 -7.92 4.31 -29.80
N GLU A 180 -7.67 5.60 -29.60
CA GLU A 180 -6.78 6.05 -28.54
C GLU A 180 -7.37 5.52 -27.23
N SER A 181 -6.67 4.58 -26.56
CA SER A 181 -7.03 4.27 -25.18
C SER A 181 -7.00 5.61 -24.46
N SER A 182 -8.07 5.95 -23.74
CA SER A 182 -8.24 7.29 -23.19
C SER A 182 -7.03 7.64 -22.33
N SER A 183 -6.04 8.32 -22.91
CA SER A 183 -4.81 8.63 -22.22
C SER A 183 -5.24 9.58 -21.13
N SER A 184 -5.24 9.08 -19.90
CA SER A 184 -5.70 9.89 -18.79
C SER A 184 -4.80 11.12 -18.68
N ASP A 185 -5.41 12.30 -18.69
CA ASP A 185 -4.73 13.59 -18.44
C ASP A 185 -4.28 13.72 -16.97
N ALA A 186 -4.55 12.72 -16.12
CA ALA A 186 -4.10 12.70 -14.74
C ALA A 186 -2.57 12.82 -14.65
N GLU A 187 -2.12 13.75 -13.80
CA GLU A 187 -0.73 13.83 -13.37
C GLU A 187 -0.40 12.63 -12.48
N VAL A 188 0.67 11.90 -12.78
CA VAL A 188 1.04 10.69 -12.03
C VAL A 188 2.50 10.73 -11.61
N GLN A 189 2.75 10.40 -10.34
CA GLN A 189 4.10 10.32 -9.76
C GLN A 189 4.26 9.06 -8.91
N PHE A 190 5.49 8.58 -8.76
CA PHE A 190 5.83 7.39 -7.99
C PHE A 190 6.95 7.71 -7.01
N PHE A 191 6.77 7.38 -5.74
CA PHE A 191 7.76 7.63 -4.70
C PHE A 191 8.07 6.37 -3.90
N SER A 192 9.34 5.95 -3.89
CA SER A 192 9.81 4.96 -2.94
C SER A 192 10.21 5.62 -1.63
N GLY A 193 10.41 4.86 -0.55
CA GLY A 193 10.97 5.39 0.69
C GLY A 193 10.16 5.08 1.94
N ASP A 194 10.80 5.27 3.09
CA ASP A 194 10.13 5.35 4.38
C ASP A 194 9.12 6.51 4.41
N TRP A 195 8.00 6.30 5.09
CA TRP A 195 6.95 7.31 5.21
C TRP A 195 7.42 8.64 5.79
N SER A 196 8.34 8.64 6.76
CA SER A 196 8.90 9.88 7.31
C SER A 196 9.69 10.65 6.24
N SER A 197 10.53 9.96 5.46
CA SER A 197 11.30 10.60 4.39
C SER A 197 10.40 11.07 3.25
N PHE A 198 9.33 10.32 2.90
CA PHE A 198 8.31 10.77 1.94
C PHE A 198 7.62 12.04 2.42
N VAL A 199 7.29 12.09 3.71
CA VAL A 199 6.68 13.26 4.34
C VAL A 199 7.53 14.51 4.21
N ASP A 200 8.84 14.38 4.42
CA ASP A 200 9.77 15.50 4.36
C ASP A 200 10.08 15.93 2.92
N LYS A 201 10.05 15.00 1.96
CA LYS A 201 10.40 15.26 0.56
C LYS A 201 9.28 15.87 -0.28
N VAL A 202 8.04 15.42 -0.10
CA VAL A 202 6.91 15.78 -0.96
C VAL A 202 6.01 16.76 -0.24
N GLU A 203 5.89 18.02 -0.68
CA GLU A 203 5.10 19.02 0.05
C GLU A 203 3.57 18.87 -0.12
N ASP A 204 3.14 18.17 -1.17
CA ASP A 204 1.74 18.08 -1.58
C ASP A 204 0.81 17.45 -0.53
N GLN A 205 -0.45 17.90 -0.54
CA GLN A 205 -1.56 17.31 0.20
C GLN A 205 -2.64 16.77 -0.74
N TYR A 206 -3.40 15.79 -0.26
CA TYR A 206 -4.33 14.99 -1.06
C TYR A 206 -5.77 15.13 -0.57
N ASP A 207 -6.71 15.14 -1.51
CA ASP A 207 -8.14 15.08 -1.22
C ASP A 207 -8.52 13.68 -0.72
N VAL A 208 -7.88 12.65 -1.28
CA VAL A 208 -8.09 11.25 -0.88
C VAL A 208 -6.74 10.57 -0.60
N ILE A 209 -6.62 9.89 0.53
CA ILE A 209 -5.54 8.93 0.77
C ILE A 209 -6.15 7.52 0.78
N LEU A 210 -5.69 6.67 -0.12
CA LEU A 210 -6.02 5.25 -0.17
C LEU A 210 -4.89 4.47 0.49
N THR A 211 -5.22 3.48 1.31
CA THR A 211 -4.21 2.60 1.87
C THR A 211 -4.80 1.23 2.21
N SER A 212 -4.08 0.17 1.88
CA SER A 212 -4.53 -1.21 2.05
C SER A 212 -3.46 -2.00 2.80
N GLU A 213 -3.85 -2.60 3.92
CA GLU A 213 -3.00 -3.50 4.73
C GLU A 213 -1.72 -2.84 5.26
N THR A 214 -1.76 -1.55 5.63
CA THR A 214 -0.60 -0.77 6.12
C THR A 214 -0.51 -0.64 7.65
N ILE A 215 -1.43 -1.27 8.39
CA ILE A 215 -1.50 -1.23 9.86
C ILE A 215 -1.12 -2.55 10.53
N TYR A 216 -0.38 -3.41 9.83
CA TYR A 216 0.06 -4.70 10.39
C TYR A 216 1.11 -4.55 11.50
N SER A 217 1.81 -3.42 11.56
CA SER A 217 2.89 -3.16 12.53
C SER A 217 2.56 -1.99 13.46
N PRO A 218 2.24 -2.24 14.76
CA PRO A 218 1.95 -1.19 15.73
C PRO A 218 3.07 -0.17 15.93
N SER A 219 4.32 -0.55 15.71
CA SER A 219 5.47 0.38 15.82
C SER A 219 5.41 1.50 14.79
N ASN A 220 4.70 1.30 13.68
CA ASN A 220 4.58 2.28 12.61
C ASN A 220 3.33 3.16 12.73
N TYR A 221 2.47 2.94 13.74
CA TYR A 221 1.21 3.69 13.87
C TYR A 221 1.45 5.20 14.04
N ALA A 222 2.37 5.59 14.93
CA ALA A 222 2.69 7.00 15.14
C ALA A 222 3.20 7.67 13.85
N LYS A 223 4.04 6.96 13.09
CA LYS A 223 4.57 7.41 11.80
C LYS A 223 3.45 7.57 10.76
N LEU A 224 2.57 6.59 10.63
CA LEU A 224 1.44 6.62 9.71
C LEU A 224 0.46 7.75 10.04
N ILE A 225 0.17 7.96 11.33
CA ILE A 225 -0.70 9.05 11.80
C ILE A 225 -0.08 10.42 11.49
N ASP A 226 1.24 10.60 11.68
CA ASP A 226 1.93 11.85 11.30
C ASP A 226 1.88 12.10 9.79
N LEU A 227 2.06 11.05 8.98
CA LEU A 227 1.88 11.15 7.53
C LEU A 227 0.45 11.61 7.19
N PHE A 228 -0.56 10.99 7.77
CA PHE A 228 -1.96 11.39 7.56
C PHE A 228 -2.19 12.86 7.89
N LYS A 229 -1.65 13.36 9.02
CA LYS A 229 -1.79 14.77 9.41
C LYS A 229 -1.17 15.73 8.40
N LYS A 230 -0.01 15.37 7.87
CA LYS A 230 0.76 16.24 6.97
C LYS A 230 0.29 16.14 5.52
N LYS A 231 -0.24 15.00 5.09
CA LYS A 231 -0.60 14.73 3.70
C LYS A 231 -2.09 14.80 3.40
N LEU A 232 -2.96 14.74 4.39
CA LEU A 232 -4.40 14.92 4.16
C LEU A 232 -4.76 16.41 4.11
N LYS A 233 -5.47 16.84 3.06
CA LYS A 233 -6.09 18.17 3.05
C LYS A 233 -7.12 18.30 4.19
N PRO A 234 -7.43 19.51 4.69
CA PRO A 234 -8.40 19.68 5.78
C PRO A 234 -9.79 19.07 5.52
N SER A 235 -10.26 19.10 4.28
CA SER A 235 -11.54 18.48 3.85
C SER A 235 -11.39 17.09 3.26
N GLY A 236 -10.19 16.52 3.28
CA GLY A 236 -9.88 15.24 2.68
C GLY A 236 -10.45 14.05 3.46
N VAL A 237 -10.33 12.88 2.86
CA VAL A 237 -10.73 11.61 3.46
C VAL A 237 -9.66 10.55 3.24
N ILE A 238 -9.46 9.69 4.24
CA ILE A 238 -8.62 8.51 4.12
C ILE A 238 -9.55 7.30 4.08
N LEU A 239 -9.34 6.42 3.11
CA LEU A 239 -9.97 5.11 3.05
C LEU A 239 -8.89 4.06 3.33
N LEU A 240 -8.99 3.43 4.50
CA LEU A 240 -8.05 2.44 4.98
C LEU A 240 -8.73 1.08 5.02
N ALA A 241 -8.27 0.14 4.22
CA ALA A 241 -8.73 -1.25 4.26
C ALA A 241 -7.71 -2.14 4.96
N ALA A 242 -8.16 -2.94 5.91
CA ALA A 242 -7.26 -3.77 6.71
C ALA A 242 -7.95 -5.01 7.26
N LYS A 243 -7.15 -6.03 7.56
CA LYS A 243 -7.60 -7.14 8.39
C LYS A 243 -7.93 -6.63 9.79
N THR A 244 -9.02 -7.16 10.35
CA THR A 244 -9.36 -6.90 11.75
C THR A 244 -8.26 -7.38 12.68
N TYR A 245 -7.50 -8.43 12.31
CA TYR A 245 -6.36 -8.93 13.09
C TYR A 245 -5.22 -9.47 12.22
N TYR A 246 -3.98 -9.13 12.56
CA TYR A 246 -2.76 -9.65 11.93
C TYR A 246 -2.04 -10.60 12.89
N PHE A 247 -2.09 -11.91 12.62
CA PHE A 247 -1.39 -12.90 13.42
C PHE A 247 0.14 -12.78 13.25
N GLY A 248 0.89 -12.85 14.35
CA GLY A 248 2.36 -12.87 14.36
C GLY A 248 3.04 -11.49 14.47
N VAL A 249 2.50 -10.46 13.81
CA VAL A 249 3.08 -9.08 13.81
C VAL A 249 2.41 -8.14 14.81
N GLY A 250 1.26 -8.52 15.37
CA GLY A 250 0.61 -7.85 16.49
C GLY A 250 -0.29 -6.66 16.13
N GLY A 251 -0.28 -6.21 14.88
CA GLY A 251 -1.19 -5.20 14.37
C GLY A 251 -2.65 -5.66 14.37
N ASN A 252 -3.55 -4.71 14.54
CA ASN A 252 -4.97 -4.89 14.32
C ASN A 252 -5.67 -3.53 14.26
N LEU A 253 -6.86 -3.55 13.65
CA LEU A 253 -7.67 -2.37 13.40
C LEU A 253 -8.07 -1.65 14.69
N ARG A 254 -8.46 -2.38 15.73
CA ARG A 254 -8.88 -1.79 17.02
C ARG A 254 -7.74 -1.09 17.76
N LEU A 255 -6.52 -1.62 17.68
CA LEU A 255 -5.34 -0.93 18.21
C LEU A 255 -5.02 0.33 17.42
N PHE A 256 -5.22 0.33 16.10
CA PHE A 256 -4.99 1.51 15.26
C PHE A 256 -6.02 2.61 15.54
N GLU A 257 -7.31 2.26 15.64
CA GLU A 257 -8.37 3.20 16.07
C GLU A 257 -8.06 3.81 17.43
N LYS A 258 -7.65 3.00 18.41
CA LYS A 258 -7.23 3.51 19.72
C LYS A 258 -6.04 4.48 19.63
N ALA A 259 -5.12 4.24 18.69
CA ALA A 259 -4.00 5.15 18.45
C ALA A 259 -4.50 6.49 17.86
N LEU A 260 -5.44 6.46 16.91
CA LEU A 260 -6.10 7.67 16.38
C LEU A 260 -6.87 8.44 17.47
N GLU A 261 -7.60 7.72 18.33
CA GLU A 261 -8.33 8.32 19.46
C GLU A 261 -7.41 8.99 20.46
N THR A 262 -6.29 8.32 20.81
CA THR A 262 -5.29 8.82 21.75
C THR A 262 -4.58 10.05 21.21
N ASP A 263 -4.22 10.03 19.92
CA ASP A 263 -3.64 11.18 19.23
C ASP A 263 -4.62 12.37 19.16
N GLY A 264 -5.90 12.07 18.93
CA GLY A 264 -6.98 13.02 19.05
C GLY A 264 -7.25 13.86 17.81
N TYR A 265 -6.40 13.83 16.77
CA TYR A 265 -6.56 14.66 15.57
C TYR A 265 -7.62 14.14 14.59
N PHE A 266 -7.78 12.82 14.50
CA PHE A 266 -8.67 12.18 13.53
C PHE A 266 -9.87 11.51 14.20
N SER A 267 -10.97 11.43 13.46
CA SER A 267 -12.10 10.54 13.71
C SER A 267 -12.10 9.42 12.68
N SER A 268 -12.48 8.21 13.09
CA SER A 268 -12.61 7.04 12.22
C SER A 268 -14.01 6.43 12.33
N GLU A 269 -14.50 5.89 11.22
CA GLU A 269 -15.78 5.17 11.13
C GLU A 269 -15.59 3.93 10.26
N THR A 270 -16.04 2.76 10.72
CA THR A 270 -16.14 1.56 9.87
C THR A 270 -17.28 1.74 8.88
N ILE A 271 -16.95 1.70 7.59
CA ILE A 271 -17.91 1.91 6.49
C ILE A 271 -18.18 0.63 5.67
N TRP A 272 -17.41 -0.42 5.91
CA TRP A 272 -17.59 -1.73 5.31
C TRP A 272 -16.96 -2.82 6.20
N GLU A 273 -17.60 -3.98 6.26
CA GLU A 273 -17.09 -5.17 6.97
C GLU A 273 -17.27 -6.42 6.12
N CYS A 274 -16.26 -7.29 6.13
CA CYS A 274 -16.34 -8.57 5.46
C CYS A 274 -17.22 -9.55 6.26
N GLU A 275 -18.27 -10.07 5.61
CA GLU A 275 -19.22 -10.98 6.22
C GLU A 275 -18.69 -12.42 6.34
N SER A 276 -17.67 -12.81 5.55
CA SER A 276 -17.20 -14.19 5.46
C SER A 276 -15.67 -14.32 5.45
N GLY A 277 -15.17 -15.47 5.90
CA GLY A 277 -13.73 -15.74 5.94
C GLY A 277 -12.97 -14.93 6.99
N VAL A 278 -11.75 -14.51 6.66
CA VAL A 278 -10.94 -13.65 7.53
C VAL A 278 -11.62 -12.28 7.65
N LYS A 279 -11.80 -11.81 8.88
CA LYS A 279 -12.42 -10.51 9.15
C LYS A 279 -11.54 -9.37 8.62
N ARG A 280 -12.13 -8.56 7.74
CA ARG A 280 -11.54 -7.39 7.08
C ARG A 280 -12.55 -6.26 7.14
N GLU A 281 -12.08 -5.03 7.23
CA GLU A 281 -12.91 -3.85 7.38
C GLU A 281 -12.31 -2.68 6.61
N ILE A 282 -13.15 -1.72 6.24
CA ILE A 282 -12.73 -0.44 5.66
C ILE A 282 -13.10 0.68 6.62
N LEU A 283 -12.11 1.47 7.01
CA LEU A 283 -12.25 2.68 7.79
C LEU A 283 -12.27 3.92 6.90
N LYS A 284 -13.23 4.80 7.16
CA LYS A 284 -13.24 6.19 6.71
C LYS A 284 -12.65 7.04 7.81
N ILE A 285 -11.54 7.73 7.54
CA ILE A 285 -10.85 8.59 8.52
C ILE A 285 -10.88 10.03 8.03
N LYS A 286 -11.23 10.97 8.91
CA LYS A 286 -11.31 12.41 8.64
C LYS A 286 -10.76 13.22 9.80
N SER A 287 -10.18 14.37 9.50
CA SER A 287 -9.79 15.36 10.52
C SER A 287 -11.00 15.71 11.38
N LYS A 288 -10.81 15.79 12.70
CA LYS A 288 -11.89 16.27 13.58
C LYS A 288 -12.19 17.74 13.28
N PRO A 289 -13.46 18.15 13.35
CA PRO A 289 -13.87 19.54 13.23
C PRO A 289 -13.35 20.40 14.40
#